data_AF-A0ABD4XDC8-F1
#
_entry.id   AF-A0ABD4XDC8-F1
#
_cell.length_a   1.000
_cell.length_b   1.000
_cell.length_c   1.000
_cell.angle_alpha   90.00
_cell.angle_beta   90.00
_cell.angle_gamma   90.00
#
_symmetry.space_group_name_H-M   'P 1'
#
loop_
_entity.id
_entity.type
_entity.pdbx_description
1 polymer ?
#
loop_
_entity_poly.entity_id
_entity_poly.type
_entity_poly.pdbx_seq_one_letter_code
_entity_poly.pdbx_strand_id
1 'polypeptide(L)' 'MHLFFFAFEDVPDPRAVNTRHDLGELLVIAFVSVLCGAPSCAKMAAFGRAKENVFSGFFKLKYAVPSHDIFSASVE' A
#
# COMPACT_ATOMS: atom_id res chain seq x y z
N MET A 1 -7.22 2.85 -12.15
CA MET A 1 -6.63 1.90 -11.18
C MET A 1 -6.35 0.53 -11.79
N HIS A 2 -7.20 0.01 -12.68
CA HIS A 2 -7.00 -1.32 -13.32
C HIS A 2 -5.63 -1.52 -13.99
N LEU A 3 -5.10 -0.51 -14.70
CA LEU A 3 -3.77 -0.58 -15.32
C LEU A 3 -2.64 -0.75 -14.32
N PHE A 4 -2.75 -0.10 -13.15
CA PHE A 4 -1.72 -0.18 -12.10
C PHE A 4 -1.69 -1.58 -11.51
N PHE A 5 -2.85 -2.13 -11.14
CA PHE A 5 -2.94 -3.50 -10.63
C PHE A 5 -2.46 -4.54 -11.65
N PHE A 6 -2.84 -4.39 -12.92
CA PHE A 6 -2.40 -5.29 -13.99
C PHE A 6 -0.88 -5.30 -14.17
N ALA A 7 -0.21 -4.15 -14.03
CA ALA A 7 1.24 -4.06 -14.14
C ALA A 7 2.00 -4.85 -13.05
N PHE A 8 1.35 -5.14 -11.92
CA PHE A 8 1.94 -5.89 -10.79
C PHE A 8 1.27 -7.25 -10.56
N GLU A 9 0.39 -7.70 -11.45
CA GLU A 9 -0.39 -8.95 -11.27
C GLU A 9 0.50 -10.19 -11.22
N ASP A 10 1.56 -10.22 -12.05
CA ASP A 10 2.53 -11.32 -12.09
C ASP A 10 3.67 -11.17 -11.07
N VAL A 11 3.69 -10.09 -10.27
CA VAL A 11 4.74 -9.87 -9.27
C VAL A 11 4.38 -10.66 -8.01
N PRO A 12 5.16 -11.69 -7.65
CA PRO A 12 4.90 -12.45 -6.43
C PRO A 12 5.05 -11.54 -5.22
N ASP A 13 4.10 -11.61 -4.28
CA ASP A 13 4.15 -10.78 -3.07
C ASP A 13 5.33 -11.21 -2.19
N PRO A 14 6.36 -10.35 -2.04
CA PRO A 14 7.55 -10.67 -1.25
C PRO A 14 7.23 -10.95 0.22
N ARG A 15 6.06 -10.52 0.71
CA ARG A 15 5.65 -10.69 2.11
C ARG A 15 5.06 -12.06 2.40
N ALA A 16 4.84 -12.89 1.37
CA ALA A 16 4.37 -14.29 1.31
C ALA A 16 3.60 -14.87 2.53
N VAL A 17 4.23 -14.93 3.70
CA VAL A 17 3.68 -15.52 4.95
C VAL A 17 2.88 -14.53 5.80
N ASN A 18 3.08 -13.21 5.66
CA ASN A 18 2.43 -12.18 6.47
C ASN A 18 1.52 -11.24 5.68
N THR A 19 1.03 -11.69 4.51
CA THR A 19 0.16 -10.89 3.64
C THR A 19 -1.23 -10.75 4.25
N ARG A 20 -1.46 -9.62 4.93
CA ARG A 20 -2.79 -9.20 5.40
C ARG A 20 -3.46 -8.21 4.46
N HIS A 21 -2.70 -7.51 3.63
CA HIS A 21 -3.21 -6.48 2.73
C HIS A 21 -2.79 -6.79 1.29
N ASP A 22 -3.66 -6.46 0.34
CA ASP A 22 -3.37 -6.59 -1.09
C ASP A 22 -2.10 -5.80 -1.46
N LEU A 23 -1.19 -6.43 -2.22
CA LEU A 23 0.08 -5.83 -2.61
C LEU A 23 -0.14 -4.58 -3.46
N GLY A 24 -1.08 -4.64 -4.41
CA GLY A 24 -1.40 -3.52 -5.27
C GLY A 24 -1.95 -2.33 -4.49
N GLU A 25 -2.86 -2.57 -3.53
CA GLU A 25 -3.39 -1.50 -2.66
C GLU A 25 -2.26 -0.80 -1.90
N LEU A 26 -1.28 -1.55 -1.38
CA LEU A 26 -0.10 -0.98 -0.73
C LEU A 26 0.78 -0.17 -1.67
N LEU A 27 1.06 -0.71 -2.85
CA LEU A 27 1.89 -0.05 -3.84
C LEU A 27 1.27 1.26 -4.30
N VAL A 28 -0.06 1.33 -4.44
CA VAL A 28 -0.72 2.61 -4.76
C VAL A 28 -0.57 3.62 -3.61
N ILE A 29 -0.79 3.21 -2.37
CA ILE A 29 -0.63 4.12 -1.21
C ILE A 29 0.81 4.63 -1.13
N ALA A 30 1.80 3.75 -1.27
CA ALA A 30 3.21 4.10 -1.28
C ALA A 30 3.55 5.05 -2.44
N PHE A 31 3.09 4.74 -3.65
CA PHE A 31 3.35 5.51 -4.86
C PHE A 31 2.78 6.93 -4.75
N VAL A 32 1.50 7.07 -4.39
CA VAL A 32 0.86 8.38 -4.23
C VAL A 32 1.50 9.17 -3.09
N SER A 33 1.85 8.51 -1.99
CA SER A 33 2.56 9.15 -0.87
C SER A 33 3.91 9.73 -1.31
N VAL A 34 4.70 8.99 -2.09
CA VAL A 34 5.98 9.47 -2.64
C VAL A 34 5.76 10.69 -3.54
N LEU A 35 4.78 10.64 -4.45
CA LEU A 35 4.45 11.78 -5.32
C LEU A 35 4.02 13.02 -4.54
N CYS A 36 3.39 12.83 -3.38
CA CYS A 36 3.01 13.92 -2.46
C CYS A 36 4.15 14.38 -1.53
N GLY A 37 5.38 13.92 -1.72
CA GLY A 37 6.55 14.32 -0.91
C GLY A 37 6.64 13.61 0.45
N ALA A 38 5.98 12.46 0.60
CA ALA A 38 5.95 11.65 1.81
C ALA A 38 6.59 10.25 1.56
N PRO A 39 7.92 10.16 1.33
CA PRO A 39 8.56 8.92 0.87
C PRO A 39 8.91 7.91 1.96
N SER A 40 8.84 8.27 3.25
CA SER A 40 9.18 7.32 4.32
C SER A 40 8.01 6.42 4.67
N CYS A 41 8.27 5.17 5.09
CA CYS A 41 7.24 4.20 5.49
C CYS A 41 6.28 4.75 6.56
N ALA A 42 6.81 5.48 7.54
CA ALA A 42 6.01 6.15 8.56
C ALA A 42 5.07 7.20 7.95
N LYS A 43 5.56 7.98 6.98
CA LYS A 43 4.75 8.97 6.28
C LYS A 43 3.74 8.33 5.33
N MET A 44 4.06 7.21 4.69
CA MET A 44 3.12 6.43 3.87
C MET A 44 1.95 5.92 4.70
N ALA A 45 2.21 5.35 5.89
CA ALA A 45 1.16 4.93 6.81
C ALA A 45 0.32 6.11 7.30
N ALA A 46 0.96 7.24 7.65
CA ALA A 46 0.26 8.45 8.05
C ALA A 46 -0.60 9.01 6.90
N PHE A 47 -0.09 9.00 5.66
CA PHE A 47 -0.80 9.43 4.46
C PHE A 47 -2.01 8.55 4.17
N GLY A 48 -1.82 7.23 4.23
CA GLY A 48 -2.89 6.24 4.13
C GLY A 48 -4.04 6.53 5.09
N ARG A 49 -3.72 6.82 6.37
CA ARG A 49 -4.71 7.15 7.40
C ARG A 49 -5.39 8.48 7.14
N ALA A 50 -4.61 9.50 6.80
CA ALA A 50 -5.13 10.83 6.49
C ALA A 50 -6.06 10.84 5.26
N LYS A 51 -5.88 9.89 4.34
CA LYS A 51 -6.65 9.74 3.09
C LYS A 51 -7.51 8.48 3.06
N GLU A 52 -7.79 7.87 4.21
CA GLU A 52 -8.56 6.62 4.31
C GLU A 52 -9.92 6.73 3.61
N ASN A 53 -10.62 7.86 3.79
CA ASN A 53 -11.90 8.13 3.12
C ASN A 53 -11.80 8.22 1.60
N VAL A 54 -10.64 8.62 1.06
CA VAL A 54 -10.40 8.62 -0.38
C VAL A 54 -10.17 7.19 -0.84
N PHE A 55 -9.31 6.46 -0.11
CA PHE A 55 -8.95 5.10 -0.45
C PHE A 55 -10.09 4.10 -0.29
N SER A 56 -11.03 4.29 0.64
CA SER A 56 -12.21 3.44 0.80
C SER A 56 -13.15 3.45 -0.41
N GLY A 57 -13.08 4.49 -1.25
CA GLY A 57 -13.80 4.53 -2.53
C GLY A 57 -13.11 3.76 -3.66
N PHE A 58 -11.80 3.48 -3.53
CA PHE A 58 -11.00 2.81 -4.57
C PHE A 58 -10.57 1.39 -4.18
N PHE A 59 -10.45 1.10 -2.88
CA PHE A 59 -9.88 -0.12 -2.31
C PHE A 59 -10.89 -0.81 -1.39
N LYS A 60 -10.72 -2.13 -1.21
CA LYS A 60 -11.56 -2.90 -0.29
C LYS A 60 -11.14 -2.70 1.16
N LEU A 61 -9.88 -2.30 1.42
CA LEU A 61 -9.32 -2.00 2.75
C LEU A 61 -9.77 -3.01 3.83
N LYS A 62 -9.70 -4.30 3.49
CA LYS A 62 -10.29 -5.40 4.28
C LYS A 62 -9.83 -5.44 5.75
N TYR A 63 -8.67 -4.84 6.05
CA TYR A 63 -8.06 -4.80 7.37
C TYR A 63 -7.62 -3.38 7.80
N ALA A 64 -8.32 -2.34 7.33
CA ALA A 64 -7.97 -0.93 7.52
C ALA A 64 -6.62 -0.52 6.88
N VAL A 65 -6.21 0.74 7.08
CA VAL A 65 -4.98 1.28 6.50
C VAL A 65 -3.74 0.57 7.07
N PRO A 66 -2.79 0.13 6.21
CA PRO A 66 -1.56 -0.53 6.64
C PRO A 66 -0.73 0.33 7.62
N SER A 67 -0.10 -0.31 8.61
CA SER A 67 0.88 0.34 9.49
C SER A 67 2.23 0.54 8.78
N HIS A 68 3.09 1.35 9.39
CA HIS A 68 4.43 1.61 8.85
C HIS A 68 5.29 0.35 8.70
N ASP A 69 5.09 -0.66 9.57
CA ASP A 69 5.82 -1.92 9.57
C ASP A 69 5.55 -2.75 8.32
N ILE A 70 4.34 -2.61 7.75
CA ILE A 70 3.98 -3.31 6.51
C ILE A 70 4.70 -2.69 5.31
N PHE A 71 4.96 -1.38 5.33
CA PHE A 71 5.73 -0.70 4.27
C PHE A 71 7.24 -0.94 4.40
N SER A 72 7.73 -1.33 5.58
CA SER A 72 9.15 -1.61 5.82
C SER A 72 9.51 -3.10 5.81
N ALA A 73 8.57 -3.99 5.46
CA ALA A 73 8.84 -5.41 5.34
C ALA A 73 9.77 -5.66 4.14
N SER A 74 11.07 -5.51 4.36
CA SER A 74 12.11 -5.90 3.43
C SER A 74 12.14 -7.42 3.32
N VAL A 75 12.30 -7.91 2.09
CA VAL A 75 12.79 -9.27 1.83
C VAL A 75 14.21 -9.33 2.37
N GLU A 76 14.48 -10.23 3.32
CA GLU A 76 15.83 -10.78 3.48
C GLU A 76 16.12 -11.74 2.33
#